data_AF-I3TGK5-F1
#
_entry.id   AF-I3TGK5-F1
#
_cell.length_a   1.000
_cell.length_b   1.000
_cell.length_c   1.000
_cell.angle_alpha   90.00
_cell.angle_beta   90.00
_cell.angle_gamma   90.00
#
_symmetry.space_group_name_H-M   'P 1'
#
loop_
_entity.id
_entity.type
_entity.pdbx_description
1 polymer ?
#
loop_
_entity_poly.entity_id
_entity_poly.type
_entity_poly.pdbx_seq_one_letter_code
_entity_poly.pdbx_strand_id
1 'polypeptide(L)'
;MTEHMTSARATPAAATPAPGKLLPPSELARLWALSDPQLWILIFKGDVVVGGVVPDDGRRRWWRLFTRPGWRHVLALAAIGAEDRPLTMVVDPVAGRMLVRIDPRPLGDAVRDELAAGGWALAVPVPAGLAQAPVYRPIYTCAGVMAHLVGLRSWRVLTPRQLYRRLRREGARPILSAPTPGGVELKGEG
;
A
#
# COMPACT_ATOMS: atom_id res chain seq x y z
N MET A 1 7.51 37.37 -37.04
CA MET A 1 6.83 36.26 -36.32
C MET A 1 7.91 35.30 -35.85
N THR A 2 8.27 35.33 -34.58
CA THR A 2 9.31 34.48 -33.98
C THR A 2 8.65 33.29 -33.29
N GLU A 3 8.85 32.10 -33.85
CA GLU A 3 8.39 30.83 -33.29
C GLU A 3 9.26 30.42 -32.09
N HIS A 4 8.70 30.47 -30.89
CA HIS A 4 9.32 29.86 -29.71
C HIS A 4 9.00 28.35 -29.68
N MET A 5 9.91 27.54 -30.21
CA MET A 5 9.90 26.09 -30.01
C MET A 5 10.17 25.78 -28.53
N THR A 6 9.12 25.39 -27.82
CA THR A 6 9.21 24.92 -26.42
C THR A 6 9.64 23.45 -26.44
N SER A 7 10.95 23.21 -26.25
CA SER A 7 11.51 21.86 -26.11
C SER A 7 11.00 21.20 -24.82
N ALA A 8 10.08 20.24 -24.95
CA ALA A 8 9.65 19.39 -23.84
C ALA A 8 10.82 18.50 -23.38
N ARG A 9 11.38 18.79 -22.18
CA ARG A 9 12.34 17.91 -21.52
C ARG A 9 11.66 16.58 -21.22
N ALA A 10 12.10 15.51 -21.88
CA ALA A 10 11.72 14.15 -21.50
C ALA A 10 12.18 13.89 -20.06
N THR A 11 11.22 13.61 -19.17
CA THR A 11 11.52 13.14 -17.81
C THR A 11 12.18 11.77 -17.94
N PRO A 12 13.39 11.55 -17.39
CA PRO A 12 14.02 10.24 -17.45
C PRO A 12 13.12 9.20 -16.79
N ALA A 13 12.86 8.10 -17.50
CA ALA A 13 12.20 6.94 -16.93
C ALA A 13 13.00 6.50 -15.71
N ALA A 14 12.37 6.51 -14.53
CA ALA A 14 13.01 6.07 -13.31
C ALA A 14 13.44 4.61 -13.48
N ALA A 15 14.74 4.34 -13.39
CA ALA A 15 15.30 3.00 -13.54
C ALA A 15 14.59 2.02 -12.60
N THR A 16 14.17 0.87 -13.14
CA THR A 16 13.59 -0.24 -12.37
C THR A 16 14.62 -0.73 -11.34
N PRO A 17 14.35 -0.62 -10.03
CA PRO A 17 15.35 -0.89 -9.01
C PRO A 17 15.46 -2.40 -8.66
N ALA A 18 16.63 -2.81 -8.17
CA ALA A 18 16.96 -4.21 -7.85
C ALA A 18 16.29 -4.70 -6.54
N PRO A 19 15.65 -5.88 -6.52
CA PRO A 19 14.77 -6.32 -5.44
C PRO A 19 15.45 -6.37 -4.07
N GLY A 20 14.73 -5.89 -3.03
CA GLY A 20 15.13 -6.11 -1.64
C GLY A 20 15.12 -7.60 -1.33
N LYS A 21 16.01 -8.07 -0.44
CA LYS A 21 16.03 -9.49 -0.05
C LYS A 21 14.68 -9.87 0.52
N LEU A 22 14.06 -10.89 -0.06
CA LEU A 22 12.81 -11.45 0.43
C LEU A 22 12.98 -11.95 1.87
N LEU A 23 11.89 -12.02 2.62
CA LEU A 23 11.83 -12.74 3.89
C LEU A 23 12.34 -14.14 3.62
N PRO A 24 13.15 -14.71 4.53
CA PRO A 24 13.52 -16.10 4.39
C PRO A 24 12.23 -16.92 4.20
N PRO A 25 12.23 -17.93 3.30
CA PRO A 25 11.05 -18.73 3.00
C PRO A 25 10.29 -19.23 4.23
N SER A 26 10.98 -19.45 5.36
CA SER A 26 10.40 -19.82 6.65
C SER A 26 9.49 -18.75 7.29
N GLU A 27 9.79 -17.46 7.13
CA GLU A 27 8.93 -16.38 7.63
C GLU A 27 7.75 -16.10 6.69
N LEU A 28 7.95 -16.26 5.37
CA LEU A 28 6.83 -16.28 4.43
C LEU A 28 5.90 -17.44 4.73
N ALA A 29 6.43 -18.64 4.98
CA ALA A 29 5.66 -19.81 5.39
C ALA A 29 4.91 -19.59 6.72
N ARG A 30 5.46 -18.82 7.67
CA ARG A 30 4.73 -18.43 8.88
C ARG A 30 3.58 -17.47 8.61
N LEU A 31 3.75 -16.51 7.69
CA LEU A 31 2.64 -15.69 7.20
C LEU A 31 1.60 -16.52 6.45
N TRP A 32 2.02 -17.60 5.78
CA TRP A 32 1.12 -18.54 5.09
C TRP A 32 0.34 -19.43 6.06
N ALA A 33 0.94 -19.79 7.21
CA ALA A 33 0.29 -20.57 8.26
C ALA A 33 -0.65 -19.73 9.14
N LEU A 34 -0.55 -18.39 9.09
CA LEU A 34 -1.43 -17.49 9.82
C LEU A 34 -2.72 -17.30 9.02
N SER A 35 -3.63 -18.26 9.14
CA SER A 35 -5.08 -18.02 9.01
C SER A 35 -5.60 -17.17 10.17
N ASP A 36 -4.84 -16.15 10.59
CA ASP A 36 -5.24 -15.25 11.65
C ASP A 36 -6.21 -14.24 11.04
N PRO A 37 -7.52 -14.31 11.34
CA PRO A 37 -8.50 -13.37 10.81
C PRO A 37 -8.24 -11.93 11.28
N GLN A 38 -7.34 -11.75 12.25
CA GLN A 38 -6.93 -10.45 12.79
C GLN A 38 -5.69 -9.88 12.11
N LEU A 39 -5.05 -10.60 11.18
CA LEU A 39 -3.87 -10.10 10.49
C LEU A 39 -4.22 -9.44 9.15
N TRP A 40 -3.88 -8.16 9.02
CA TRP A 40 -3.99 -7.41 7.78
C TRP A 40 -2.62 -7.11 7.19
N ILE A 41 -2.49 -7.23 5.88
CA ILE A 41 -1.30 -6.82 5.14
C ILE A 41 -1.61 -5.54 4.37
N LEU A 42 -0.96 -4.44 4.76
CA LEU A 42 -1.11 -3.17 4.05
C LEU A 42 0.02 -3.02 3.04
N ILE A 43 -0.32 -2.87 1.76
CA ILE A 43 0.61 -2.64 0.66
C ILE A 43 0.64 -1.16 0.32
N PHE A 44 1.79 -0.54 0.42
CA PHE A 44 2.05 0.85 0.03
C PHE A 44 2.76 0.86 -1.31
N LYS A 45 2.24 1.62 -2.27
CA LYS A 45 2.83 1.71 -3.60
C LYS A 45 2.88 3.14 -4.11
N GLY A 46 3.77 3.34 -5.07
CA GLY A 46 3.87 4.57 -5.83
C GLY A 46 2.71 4.68 -6.79
N ASP A 47 2.99 4.58 -8.08
CA ASP A 47 1.98 4.73 -9.10
C ASP A 47 1.12 3.48 -9.21
N VAL A 48 -0.19 3.67 -9.10
CA VAL A 48 -1.16 2.58 -9.29
C VAL A 48 -1.73 2.72 -10.68
N VAL A 49 -1.45 1.73 -11.51
CA VAL A 49 -2.23 1.48 -12.71
C VAL A 49 -3.36 0.54 -12.30
N VAL A 50 -4.50 1.11 -11.89
CA VAL A 50 -5.68 0.30 -11.56
C VAL A 50 -6.34 -0.12 -12.87
N GLY A 51 -6.26 -1.41 -13.22
CA GLY A 51 -7.22 -2.08 -14.09
C GLY A 51 -7.47 -1.47 -15.47
N GLY A 52 -6.45 -0.96 -16.15
CA GLY A 52 -6.58 -0.42 -17.50
C GLY A 52 -7.27 0.96 -17.52
N VAL A 53 -6.48 1.98 -17.87
CA VAL A 53 -6.96 3.29 -18.33
C VAL A 53 -7.82 4.07 -17.31
N VAL A 54 -7.17 4.62 -16.28
CA VAL A 54 -7.40 6.06 -16.06
C VAL A 54 -6.34 6.75 -16.90
N PRO A 55 -6.70 7.46 -17.99
CA PRO A 55 -5.71 8.23 -18.73
C PRO A 55 -5.02 9.14 -17.73
N ASP A 56 -3.72 8.94 -17.51
CA ASP A 56 -2.89 9.94 -16.87
C ASP A 56 -2.71 11.04 -17.91
N ASP A 57 -3.71 11.90 -18.06
CA ASP A 57 -3.67 13.06 -18.94
C ASP A 57 -2.63 14.11 -18.47
N GLY A 58 -1.86 13.80 -17.42
CA GLY A 58 -0.78 14.62 -16.89
C GLY A 58 -1.28 15.92 -16.24
N ARG A 59 -2.59 16.15 -16.21
CA ARG A 59 -3.17 17.43 -15.81
C ARG A 59 -3.64 17.38 -14.36
N ARG A 60 -2.83 18.03 -13.50
CA ARG A 60 -3.20 18.64 -12.21
C ARG A 60 -3.85 17.73 -11.17
N ARG A 61 -3.17 16.66 -10.80
CA ARG A 61 -3.39 16.03 -9.50
C ARG A 61 -2.66 16.83 -8.43
N TRP A 62 -3.29 17.89 -7.91
CA TRP A 62 -2.71 18.75 -6.86
C TRP A 62 -2.16 17.92 -5.68
N TRP A 63 -2.76 16.77 -5.39
CA TRP A 63 -2.31 15.83 -4.36
C TRP A 63 -0.95 15.18 -4.65
N ARG A 64 -0.47 15.11 -5.91
CA ARG A 64 0.89 14.67 -6.26
C ARG A 64 1.96 15.59 -5.68
N LEU A 65 1.64 16.87 -5.44
CA LEU A 65 2.55 17.80 -4.75
C LEU A 65 2.75 17.43 -3.27
N PHE A 66 1.76 16.75 -2.68
CA PHE A 66 1.76 16.40 -1.25
C PHE A 66 2.09 14.92 -0.98
N THR A 67 2.21 14.09 -2.03
CA THR A 67 2.50 12.66 -1.91
C THR A 67 3.87 12.32 -2.50
N ARG A 68 4.75 11.75 -1.66
CA ARG A 68 6.09 11.34 -2.08
C ARG A 68 5.98 10.20 -3.12
N PRO A 69 6.79 10.19 -4.19
CA PRO A 69 6.92 9.03 -5.06
C PRO A 69 7.18 7.75 -4.25
N GLY A 70 6.53 6.64 -4.63
CA GLY A 70 6.53 5.39 -3.86
C GLY A 70 5.50 5.29 -2.73
N TRP A 71 4.82 6.40 -2.39
CA TRP A 71 3.86 6.49 -1.26
C TRP A 71 2.55 7.14 -1.67
N ARG A 72 2.09 6.89 -2.89
CA ARG A 72 0.89 7.55 -3.45
C ARG A 72 -0.37 6.76 -3.18
N HIS A 73 -0.25 5.48 -2.85
CA HIS A 73 -1.39 4.63 -2.58
C HIS A 73 -1.14 3.59 -1.49
N VAL A 74 -2.21 3.13 -0.89
CA VAL A 74 -2.21 1.99 0.02
C VAL A 74 -3.47 1.15 -0.19
N LEU A 75 -3.32 -0.16 -0.24
CA LEU A 75 -4.40 -1.14 -0.22
C LEU A 75 -4.17 -2.15 0.90
N ALA A 76 -5.17 -2.96 1.23
CA ALA A 76 -5.05 -4.00 2.23
C ALA A 76 -5.43 -5.37 1.68
N LEU A 77 -4.75 -6.40 2.18
CA LEU A 77 -5.03 -7.80 1.93
C LEU A 77 -5.25 -8.51 3.26
N ALA A 78 -6.17 -9.47 3.28
CA ALA A 78 -6.38 -10.36 4.40
C ALA A 78 -6.64 -11.78 3.90
N ALA A 79 -6.14 -12.77 4.63
CA ALA A 79 -6.50 -14.16 4.40
C ALA A 79 -7.96 -14.37 4.80
N ILE A 80 -8.71 -15.07 3.96
CA ILE A 80 -10.08 -15.50 4.23
C ILE A 80 -10.25 -16.93 3.70
N GLY A 81 -11.32 -17.60 4.10
CA GLY A 81 -11.55 -19.00 3.72
C GLY A 81 -10.84 -19.99 4.65
N ALA A 82 -10.91 -21.27 4.30
CA ALA A 82 -10.36 -22.38 5.07
C ALA A 82 -8.96 -22.76 4.58
N GLU A 83 -8.23 -23.55 5.36
CA GLU A 83 -6.86 -23.99 5.05
C GLU A 83 -6.78 -24.80 3.74
N ASP A 84 -7.81 -25.59 3.41
CA ASP A 84 -7.90 -26.36 2.17
C ASP A 84 -8.31 -25.52 0.94
N ARG A 85 -8.85 -24.32 1.16
CA ARG A 85 -9.28 -23.37 0.12
C ARG A 85 -8.96 -21.93 0.54
N PRO A 86 -7.66 -21.58 0.62
CA PRO A 86 -7.25 -20.26 1.05
C PRO A 86 -7.61 -19.23 -0.01
N LEU A 87 -8.31 -18.18 0.40
CA LEU A 87 -8.69 -17.05 -0.44
C LEU A 87 -8.05 -15.78 0.12
N THR A 88 -7.91 -14.76 -0.72
CA THR A 88 -7.43 -13.45 -0.28
C THR A 88 -8.47 -12.39 -0.57
N MET A 89 -8.89 -11.69 0.47
CA MET A 89 -9.69 -10.48 0.31
C MET A 89 -8.74 -9.31 0.05
N VAL A 90 -9.04 -8.52 -0.98
CA VAL A 90 -8.31 -7.28 -1.30
C VAL A 90 -9.26 -6.11 -1.16
N VAL A 91 -8.86 -5.12 -0.36
CA VAL A 91 -9.57 -3.87 -0.13
C VAL A 91 -8.74 -2.72 -0.73
N ASP A 92 -9.24 -2.12 -1.79
CA ASP A 92 -8.54 -1.12 -2.59
C ASP A 92 -9.39 0.16 -2.81
N PRO A 93 -9.21 1.19 -1.98
CA PRO A 93 -9.90 2.47 -2.12
C PRO A 93 -9.26 3.33 -3.23
N VAL A 94 -9.88 3.40 -4.40
CA VAL A 94 -9.36 4.09 -5.58
C VAL A 94 -10.28 5.25 -5.98
N ALA A 95 -9.74 6.46 -6.11
CA ALA A 95 -10.40 7.61 -6.77
C ALA A 95 -11.88 7.84 -6.38
N GLY A 96 -12.20 7.79 -5.09
CA GLY A 96 -13.56 8.06 -4.58
C GLY A 96 -14.48 6.84 -4.51
N ARG A 97 -13.99 5.63 -4.83
CA ARG A 97 -14.72 4.37 -4.65
C ARG A 97 -13.91 3.38 -3.81
N MET A 98 -14.62 2.45 -3.19
CA MET A 98 -14.03 1.27 -2.56
C MET A 98 -14.15 0.08 -3.51
N LEU A 99 -13.03 -0.54 -3.86
CA LEU A 99 -13.03 -1.84 -4.53
C LEU A 99 -12.75 -2.92 -3.50
N VAL A 100 -13.63 -3.91 -3.42
CA VAL A 100 -13.41 -5.12 -2.61
C VAL A 100 -13.49 -6.31 -3.56
N ARG A 101 -12.43 -7.10 -3.63
CA ARG A 101 -12.36 -8.28 -4.50
C ARG A 101 -11.84 -9.49 -3.73
N ILE A 102 -12.28 -10.66 -4.16
CA ILE A 102 -11.78 -11.94 -3.68
C ILE A 102 -10.82 -12.49 -4.74
N ASP A 103 -9.58 -12.70 -4.35
CA ASP A 103 -8.54 -13.32 -5.14
C ASP A 103 -8.48 -14.80 -4.75
N PRO A 104 -8.58 -15.75 -5.70
CA PRO A 104 -8.61 -17.18 -5.39
C PRO A 104 -7.28 -17.73 -4.90
N ARG A 105 -6.23 -16.90 -4.86
CA ARG A 105 -4.89 -17.30 -4.44
C ARG A 105 -4.68 -17.11 -2.94
N PRO A 106 -3.75 -17.85 -2.33
CA PRO A 106 -3.32 -17.62 -0.95
C PRO A 106 -2.75 -16.22 -0.74
N LEU A 107 -2.92 -15.67 0.48
CA LEU A 107 -2.48 -14.32 0.86
C LEU A 107 -1.01 -14.08 0.52
N GLY A 108 -0.17 -15.08 0.78
CA GLY A 108 1.25 -15.05 0.49
C GLY A 108 1.59 -14.70 -0.96
N ASP A 109 0.87 -15.31 -1.91
CA ASP A 109 1.12 -15.11 -3.33
C ASP A 109 0.61 -13.76 -3.81
N ALA A 110 -0.56 -13.34 -3.33
CA ALA A 110 -1.08 -12.01 -3.60
C ALA A 110 -0.15 -10.90 -3.07
N VAL A 111 0.40 -11.06 -1.86
CA VAL A 111 1.40 -10.13 -1.29
C VAL A 111 2.69 -10.13 -2.11
N ARG A 112 3.17 -11.30 -2.52
CA ARG A 112 4.40 -11.43 -3.33
C ARG A 112 4.29 -10.66 -4.65
N ASP A 113 3.17 -10.76 -5.33
CA ASP A 113 2.94 -10.06 -6.60
C ASP A 113 2.91 -8.54 -6.42
N GLU A 114 2.24 -8.06 -5.37
CA GLU A 114 2.21 -6.63 -5.06
C GLU A 114 3.59 -6.09 -4.67
N LEU A 115 4.41 -6.89 -3.99
CA LEU A 115 5.80 -6.55 -3.70
C LEU A 115 6.68 -6.56 -4.96
N ALA A 116 6.49 -7.54 -5.84
CA ALA A 116 7.19 -7.63 -7.13
C ALA A 116 6.87 -6.43 -8.04
N ALA A 117 5.68 -5.84 -7.90
CA ALA A 117 5.28 -4.60 -8.56
C ALA A 117 5.90 -3.32 -7.94
N GLY A 118 6.82 -3.45 -6.97
CA GLY A 118 7.52 -2.32 -6.34
C GLY A 118 6.82 -1.75 -5.11
N GLY A 119 5.93 -2.52 -4.48
CA GLY A 119 5.25 -2.16 -3.23
C GLY A 119 6.10 -2.34 -1.97
N TRP A 120 5.59 -1.83 -0.86
CA TRP A 120 6.07 -2.05 0.50
C TRP A 120 4.95 -2.67 1.31
N ALA A 121 5.25 -3.61 2.21
CA ALA A 121 4.20 -4.26 2.98
C ALA A 121 4.40 -4.11 4.49
N LEU A 122 3.29 -3.93 5.22
CA LEU A 122 3.24 -4.03 6.68
C LEU A 122 2.25 -5.12 7.11
N ALA A 123 2.69 -6.02 7.98
CA ALA A 123 1.84 -6.84 8.82
C ALA A 123 1.27 -6.00 9.97
N VAL A 124 -0.05 -5.89 10.02
CA VAL A 124 -0.79 -5.13 11.03
C VAL A 124 -1.75 -6.07 11.75
N PRO A 125 -1.47 -6.43 13.02
CA PRO A 125 -2.44 -7.13 13.84
C PRO A 125 -3.58 -6.15 14.21
N VAL A 126 -4.82 -6.60 14.06
CA VAL A 126 -6.04 -5.83 14.32
C VAL A 126 -6.82 -6.53 15.42
N PRO A 127 -7.00 -5.91 16.60
CA PRO A 127 -7.69 -6.55 17.72
C PRO A 127 -9.06 -7.12 17.34
N ALA A 128 -9.35 -8.33 17.81
CA ALA A 128 -10.70 -8.90 17.77
C ALA A 128 -11.72 -7.93 18.39
N GLY A 129 -12.94 -7.92 17.85
CA GLY A 129 -14.04 -7.17 18.46
C GLY A 129 -13.86 -5.64 18.41
N LEU A 130 -13.08 -5.14 17.45
CA LEU A 130 -12.96 -3.71 17.20
C LEU A 130 -14.36 -3.11 16.98
N ALA A 131 -14.79 -2.28 17.93
CA ALA A 131 -16.15 -1.75 17.96
C ALA A 131 -16.47 -1.01 16.65
N GLN A 132 -17.49 -1.52 15.94
CA GLN A 132 -17.99 -0.90 14.72
C GLN A 132 -18.92 0.25 15.09
N ALA A 133 -18.34 1.44 15.26
CA ALA A 133 -19.09 2.68 15.37
C ALA A 133 -18.97 3.46 14.06
N PRO A 134 -20.06 4.06 13.55
CA PRO A 134 -19.95 5.03 12.46
C PRO A 134 -19.01 6.17 12.87
N VAL A 135 -18.03 6.48 12.03
CA VAL A 135 -17.11 7.59 12.24
C VAL A 135 -17.21 8.54 11.06
N TYR A 136 -17.62 9.78 11.31
CA TYR A 136 -17.60 10.81 10.28
C TYR A 136 -16.16 11.15 9.88
N ARG A 137 -15.87 11.14 8.58
CA ARG A 137 -14.58 11.54 8.01
C ARG A 137 -14.82 12.50 6.85
N PRO A 138 -14.33 13.75 6.93
CA PRO A 138 -14.61 14.76 5.91
C PRO A 138 -13.88 14.51 4.58
N ILE A 139 -12.82 13.69 4.58
CA ILE A 139 -12.02 13.43 3.38
C ILE A 139 -11.84 11.93 3.20
N TYR A 140 -12.33 11.42 2.08
CA TYR A 140 -12.14 10.04 1.65
C TYR A 140 -10.74 9.89 1.01
N THR A 141 -9.80 9.27 1.73
CA THR A 141 -8.45 8.97 1.24
C THR A 141 -8.14 7.49 1.45
N CYS A 142 -7.29 6.90 0.61
CA CYS A 142 -6.84 5.51 0.79
C CYS A 142 -6.20 5.30 2.17
N ALA A 143 -5.36 6.25 2.61
CA ALA A 143 -4.75 6.21 3.94
C ALA A 143 -5.77 6.30 5.09
N GLY A 144 -6.78 7.15 4.97
CA GLY A 144 -7.85 7.29 5.97
C GLY A 144 -8.73 6.06 6.07
N VAL A 145 -9.07 5.44 4.94
CA VAL A 145 -9.77 4.16 4.88
C VAL A 145 -8.96 3.08 5.58
N MET A 146 -7.68 2.93 5.23
CA MET A 146 -6.83 1.91 5.83
C MET A 146 -6.62 2.14 7.33
N ALA A 147 -6.50 3.39 7.78
CA ALA A 147 -6.47 3.71 9.20
C ALA A 147 -7.73 3.21 9.92
N HIS A 148 -8.91 3.39 9.31
CA HIS A 148 -10.16 2.89 9.90
C HIS A 148 -10.22 1.37 9.90
N LEU A 149 -9.83 0.73 8.79
CA LEU A 149 -9.81 -0.71 8.61
C LEU A 149 -8.99 -1.42 9.70
N VAL A 150 -7.84 -0.85 10.06
CA VAL A 150 -6.95 -1.40 11.10
C VAL A 150 -7.21 -0.83 12.50
N GLY A 151 -8.31 -0.10 12.70
CA GLY A 151 -8.70 0.44 14.01
C GLY A 151 -7.86 1.62 14.51
N LEU A 152 -7.04 2.23 13.66
CA LEU A 152 -6.20 3.36 14.01
C LEU A 152 -7.02 4.66 14.15
N ARG A 153 -7.19 5.13 15.39
CA ARG A 153 -7.87 6.39 15.71
C ARG A 153 -6.92 7.58 15.58
N SER A 154 -6.59 7.96 14.34
CA SER A 154 -5.82 9.19 14.06
C SER A 154 -6.50 10.06 13.01
N TRP A 155 -6.62 11.35 13.29
CA TRP A 155 -7.05 12.37 12.31
C TRP A 155 -5.89 12.94 11.50
N ARG A 156 -4.64 12.65 11.90
CA ARG A 156 -3.42 13.17 11.27
C ARG A 156 -2.88 12.29 10.14
N VAL A 157 -3.54 11.16 9.85
CA VAL A 157 -3.15 10.24 8.79
C VAL A 157 -3.90 10.59 7.52
N LEU A 158 -3.27 11.42 6.69
CA LEU A 158 -3.83 11.89 5.42
C LEU A 158 -3.14 11.26 4.21
N THR A 159 -1.91 10.78 4.39
CA THR A 159 -1.07 10.22 3.32
C THR A 159 -0.63 8.79 3.64
N PRO A 160 -0.38 7.94 2.62
CA PRO A 160 0.15 6.59 2.83
C PRO A 160 1.45 6.57 3.64
N ARG A 161 2.35 7.53 3.41
CA ARG A 161 3.60 7.67 4.19
C ARG A 161 3.35 7.94 5.67
N GLN A 162 2.39 8.81 5.99
CA GLN A 162 2.01 9.08 7.39
C GLN A 162 1.41 7.84 8.04
N LEU A 163 0.53 7.12 7.33
CA LEU A 163 -0.05 5.87 7.79
C LEU A 163 1.04 4.85 8.12
N TYR A 164 1.95 4.59 7.18
CA TYR A 164 3.06 3.67 7.37
C TYR A 164 3.88 4.00 8.62
N ARG A 165 4.32 5.24 8.76
CA ARG A 165 5.11 5.69 9.91
C ARG A 165 4.35 5.53 11.22
N ARG A 166 3.04 5.83 11.23
CA ARG A 166 2.22 5.67 12.43
C ARG A 166 2.10 4.19 12.79
N LEU A 167 1.77 3.33 11.85
CA LEU A 167 1.65 1.89 12.08
C LEU A 167 2.95 1.26 12.58
N ARG A 168 4.10 1.67 12.02
CA ARG A 168 5.41 1.25 12.53
C ARG A 168 5.62 1.59 14.01
N ARG A 169 5.16 2.77 14.45
CA ARG A 169 5.21 3.18 15.87
C ARG A 169 4.24 2.39 16.75
N GLU A 170 3.14 1.90 16.19
CA GLU A 170 2.16 1.04 16.86
C GLU A 170 2.58 -0.45 16.85
N GLY A 171 3.80 -0.75 16.39
CA GLY A 171 4.34 -2.12 16.40
C GLY A 171 4.07 -2.93 15.12
N ALA A 172 3.52 -2.33 14.06
CA ALA A 172 3.36 -3.02 12.78
C ALA A 172 4.73 -3.47 12.22
N ARG A 173 4.77 -4.72 11.74
CA ARG A 173 6.01 -5.36 11.29
C ARG A 173 6.15 -5.20 9.78
N PRO A 174 7.33 -4.86 9.26
CA PRO A 174 7.52 -4.75 7.83
C PRO A 174 7.60 -6.16 7.24
N ILE A 175 6.76 -6.43 6.25
CA ILE A 175 6.93 -7.58 5.36
C ILE A 175 7.77 -7.06 4.19
N LEU A 176 9.02 -6.74 4.50
CA LEU A 176 10.04 -6.35 3.53
C LEU A 176 9.75 -5.04 2.79
N SER A 177 10.79 -4.59 2.11
CA SER A 177 10.88 -3.33 1.42
C SER A 177 11.30 -3.62 -0.01
N ALA A 178 10.61 -3.04 -1.00
CA ALA A 178 11.27 -2.76 -2.27
C ALA A 178 12.51 -1.87 -1.99
N PRO A 179 13.59 -1.97 -2.76
CA PRO A 179 14.70 -1.02 -2.68
C PRO A 179 14.16 0.42 -2.74
N THR A 180 14.66 1.31 -1.89
CA THR A 180 14.28 2.73 -1.94
C THR A 180 14.60 3.30 -3.33
N PRO A 181 13.64 3.91 -4.05
CA PRO A 181 13.96 4.64 -5.27
C PRO A 181 14.90 5.80 -4.90
N GLY A 182 16.16 5.73 -5.35
CA GLY A 182 17.14 6.80 -5.18
C GLY A 182 18.07 6.73 -3.96
N GLY A 183 18.32 5.54 -3.37
CA GLY A 183 19.46 5.37 -2.46
C GLY A 183 19.42 6.20 -1.18
N VAL A 184 18.23 6.60 -0.72
CA VAL A 184 18.07 7.08 0.66
C VAL A 184 17.89 5.85 1.52
N GLU A 185 19.01 5.33 2.01
CA GLU A 185 19.03 4.46 3.18
C GLU A 185 18.18 5.16 4.25
N LEU A 186 17.10 4.52 4.69
CA LEU A 186 16.37 4.97 5.87
C LEU A 186 17.32 4.74 7.04
N LYS A 187 18.26 5.66 7.27
CA LYS A 187 19.03 5.71 8.51
C LYS A 187 18.01 5.60 9.64
N GLY A 188 18.14 4.55 10.44
CA GLY A 188 17.31 4.34 11.61
C GLY A 188 17.49 5.54 12.53
N GLU A 189 16.58 6.50 12.44
CA GLU A 189 16.36 7.47 13.50
C GLU A 189 15.60 6.71 14.58
N GLY A 190 16.36 6.31 15.61
CA GLY A 190 15.84 5.81 16.88
C GLY A 190 15.08 6.89 17.64
#